data_AF-A0A1L9ATV6-F1
#
_entry.id   AF-A0A1L9ATV6-F1
#
_cell.length_a   1.000
_cell.length_b   1.000
_cell.length_c   1.000
_cell.angle_alpha   90.00
_cell.angle_beta   90.00
_cell.angle_gamma   90.00
#
_symmetry.space_group_name_H-M   'P 1'
#
loop_
_entity.id
_entity.type
_entity.pdbx_description
1 polymer ?
#
loop_
_entity_poly.entity_id
_entity_poly.type
_entity_poly.pdbx_seq_one_letter_code
_entity_poly.pdbx_strand_id
1 'polypeptide(L)'
;MAYATALVAYGASVELSGPGGKTRVVPVSDFLLPPDMKRPGDTVIAPNEVLTRVRIPAPGAGTKAAYHKQGERESYDWPLCDVAVVLQMDGQVVRQAAIALGWVAPTPRRAAEAEKLLVGKKLDEELARQVAKAAVGGATPLSKNAYKVPILEAVIRRTVVAASKA
;
A
#
# COMPACT_ATOMS: atom_id res chain seq x y z
N MET A 1 5.48 0.73 9.96
CA MET A 1 4.55 0.94 8.84
C MET A 1 5.07 0.49 7.47
N ALA A 2 6.37 0.56 7.15
CA ALA A 2 6.88 0.20 5.81
C ALA A 2 6.40 -1.18 5.28
N TYR A 3 6.41 -2.21 6.13
CA TYR A 3 5.94 -3.55 5.75
C TYR A 3 4.43 -3.60 5.48
N ALA A 4 3.63 -2.83 6.22
CA ALA A 4 2.17 -2.85 6.07
C ALA A 4 1.74 -2.35 4.69
N THR A 5 2.39 -1.32 4.14
CA THR A 5 2.10 -0.82 2.79
C THR A 5 2.28 -1.91 1.74
N ALA A 6 3.42 -2.63 1.76
CA ALA A 6 3.66 -3.73 0.85
C ALA A 6 2.64 -4.87 1.04
N LEU A 7 2.37 -5.26 2.29
CA LEU A 7 1.42 -6.31 2.61
C LEU A 7 -0.01 -5.98 2.15
N VAL A 8 -0.44 -4.72 2.25
CA VAL A 8 -1.72 -4.24 1.71
C VAL A 8 -1.76 -4.32 0.18
N ALA A 9 -0.66 -4.00 -0.51
CA ALA A 9 -0.60 -4.14 -1.96
C ALA A 9 -0.70 -5.61 -2.40
N TYR A 10 -0.05 -6.53 -1.67
CA TYR A 10 -0.14 -7.97 -1.92
C TYR A 10 -1.46 -8.62 -1.47
N GLY A 11 -2.37 -7.89 -0.84
CA GLY A 11 -3.61 -8.48 -0.30
C GLY A 11 -3.34 -9.50 0.80
N ALA A 12 -2.30 -9.26 1.62
CA ALA A 12 -1.96 -10.14 2.71
C ALA A 12 -3.01 -10.12 3.84
N SER A 13 -2.99 -11.17 4.65
CA SER A 13 -3.77 -11.29 5.87
C SER A 13 -2.88 -11.69 7.04
N VAL A 14 -3.36 -11.48 8.27
CA VAL A 14 -2.69 -11.89 9.51
C VAL A 14 -3.53 -12.92 10.23
N GLU A 15 -2.88 -13.87 10.90
CA GLU A 15 -3.52 -14.85 11.76
C GLU A 15 -3.33 -14.45 13.22
N LEU A 16 -4.46 -14.31 13.91
CA LEU A 16 -4.52 -14.03 15.33
C LEU A 16 -4.92 -15.30 16.07
N SER A 17 -4.09 -15.70 17.04
CA SER A 17 -4.33 -16.84 17.92
C SER A 17 -4.76 -16.35 19.29
N GLY A 18 -5.86 -16.89 19.82
CA GLY A 18 -6.40 -16.57 21.14
C GLY A 18 -6.45 -17.79 22.07
N PRO A 19 -7.06 -17.63 23.26
CA PRO A 19 -7.15 -18.69 24.26
C PRO A 19 -7.86 -19.95 23.74
N GLY A 20 -7.42 -21.12 24.21
CA GLY A 20 -8.01 -22.40 23.83
C GLY A 20 -7.78 -22.81 22.37
N GLY A 21 -6.75 -22.25 21.71
CA GLY A 21 -6.38 -22.60 20.33
C GLY A 21 -7.27 -21.98 19.25
N LYS A 22 -8.16 -21.05 19.61
CA LYS A 22 -8.99 -20.33 18.63
C LYS A 22 -8.11 -19.47 17.73
N THR A 23 -8.34 -19.54 16.42
CA THR A 23 -7.64 -18.69 15.44
C THR A 23 -8.62 -17.96 14.55
N ARG A 24 -8.25 -16.75 14.12
CA ARG A 24 -8.96 -16.01 13.07
C ARG A 24 -7.98 -15.31 12.14
N VAL A 25 -8.40 -15.12 10.90
CA VAL A 25 -7.62 -14.44 9.86
C VAL A 25 -8.25 -13.10 9.55
N VAL A 26 -7.43 -12.04 9.50
CA VAL A 26 -7.87 -10.67 9.20
C VAL A 26 -7.04 -10.11 8.04
N PRO A 27 -7.66 -9.52 7.00
CA PRO A 27 -6.92 -8.77 5.97
C PRO A 27 -6.04 -7.69 6.59
N VAL A 28 -4.82 -7.48 6.07
CA VAL A 28 -3.93 -6.43 6.59
C VAL A 28 -4.54 -5.04 6.39
N SER A 29 -5.39 -4.85 5.36
CA SER A 29 -6.15 -3.62 5.13
C SER A 29 -7.08 -3.25 6.30
N ASP A 30 -7.54 -4.25 7.03
CA ASP A 30 -8.53 -4.10 8.11
C ASP A 30 -7.89 -4.29 9.48
N PHE A 31 -6.63 -4.76 9.50
CA PHE A 31 -5.89 -5.03 10.74
C PHE A 31 -5.50 -3.75 11.46
N LEU A 32 -4.99 -2.76 10.72
CA LEU A 32 -4.62 -1.45 11.26
C LEU A 32 -5.84 -0.53 11.24
N LEU A 33 -6.12 0.11 12.38
CA LEU A 33 -7.28 0.95 12.56
C LEU A 33 -6.89 2.44 12.58
N PRO A 34 -7.75 3.33 12.05
CA PRO A 34 -7.52 4.76 12.17
C PRO A 34 -7.59 5.20 13.66
N PRO A 35 -7.02 6.37 14.00
CA PRO A 35 -7.05 6.89 15.37
C PRO A 35 -8.48 7.04 15.88
N ASP A 36 -8.71 6.60 17.12
CA ASP A 36 -9.99 6.69 17.81
C ASP A 36 -9.74 6.96 19.29
N MET A 37 -10.20 8.10 19.80
CA MET A 37 -10.00 8.52 21.19
C MET A 37 -10.61 7.56 22.22
N LYS A 38 -11.55 6.70 21.81
CA LYS A 38 -12.23 5.75 22.70
C LYS A 38 -11.59 4.36 22.68
N ARG A 39 -10.68 4.09 21.74
CA ARG A 39 -10.01 2.79 21.61
C ARG A 39 -8.54 2.94 21.99
N PRO A 40 -8.01 2.10 22.90
CA PRO A 40 -6.63 2.22 23.38
C PRO A 40 -5.57 1.75 22.38
N GLY A 41 -5.95 1.23 21.20
CA GLY A 41 -5.01 0.60 20.28
C GLY A 41 -5.36 0.77 18.80
N ASP A 42 -4.33 0.56 18.00
CA ASP A 42 -4.27 0.88 16.58
C ASP A 42 -4.49 -0.36 15.71
N THR A 43 -4.89 -1.48 16.33
CA THR A 43 -5.13 -2.76 15.67
C THR A 43 -6.41 -3.41 16.17
N VAL A 44 -6.91 -4.38 15.40
CA VAL A 44 -8.09 -5.20 15.77
C VAL A 44 -7.78 -6.33 16.76
N ILE A 45 -6.55 -6.44 17.28
CA ILE A 45 -6.16 -7.50 18.23
C ILE A 45 -7.00 -7.36 19.50
N ALA A 46 -7.72 -8.42 19.86
CA ALA A 46 -8.49 -8.48 21.10
C ALA A 46 -7.59 -8.85 22.29
N PRO A 47 -8.04 -8.60 23.54
CA PRO A 47 -7.32 -9.08 24.72
C PRO A 47 -7.02 -10.59 24.64
N ASN A 48 -5.80 -10.97 24.97
CA ASN A 48 -5.27 -12.34 24.89
C ASN A 48 -5.16 -12.93 23.46
N GLU A 49 -5.29 -12.12 22.41
CA GLU A 49 -4.88 -12.52 21.06
C GLU A 49 -3.42 -12.16 20.78
N VAL A 50 -2.75 -13.00 19.99
CA VAL A 50 -1.39 -12.76 19.52
C VAL A 50 -1.34 -12.97 18.01
N LEU A 51 -0.71 -12.04 17.29
CA LEU A 51 -0.39 -12.23 15.88
C LEU A 51 0.67 -13.31 15.75
N THR A 52 0.32 -14.40 15.05
CA THR A 52 1.18 -15.59 14.94
C THR A 52 1.67 -15.85 13.53
N ARG A 53 0.95 -15.37 12.49
CA ARG A 53 1.35 -15.53 11.09
C ARG A 53 0.98 -14.32 10.25
N VAL A 54 1.76 -14.09 9.20
CA VAL A 54 1.39 -13.23 8.06
C VAL A 54 1.25 -14.15 6.85
N ARG A 55 0.10 -14.09 6.19
CA ARG A 55 -0.26 -14.90 5.02
C ARG A 55 -0.26 -14.00 3.80
N ILE A 56 0.71 -14.20 2.92
CA ILE A 56 0.83 -13.47 1.65
C ILE A 56 0.34 -14.43 0.55
N PRO A 57 -0.68 -14.06 -0.25
CA PRO A 57 -1.09 -14.85 -1.41
C PRO A 57 0.10 -15.09 -2.34
N ALA A 58 0.18 -16.31 -2.89
CA ALA A 58 1.17 -16.60 -3.92
C ALA A 58 0.95 -15.67 -5.12
N PRO A 59 1.98 -14.96 -5.61
CA PRO A 59 1.85 -14.12 -6.80
C PRO A 59 1.38 -14.93 -8.00
N GLY A 60 0.45 -14.36 -8.78
CA GLY A 60 0.01 -14.97 -10.03
C GLY A 60 1.10 -14.92 -11.11
N ALA A 61 0.90 -15.69 -12.19
CA ALA A 61 1.78 -15.59 -13.35
C ALA A 61 1.81 -14.15 -13.89
N GLY A 62 3.00 -13.67 -14.24
CA GLY A 62 3.20 -12.30 -14.73
C GLY A 62 3.10 -11.22 -13.65
N THR A 63 3.09 -11.58 -12.36
CA THR A 63 3.17 -10.58 -11.29
C THR A 63 4.52 -9.87 -11.30
N LYS A 64 4.47 -8.54 -11.31
CA LYS A 64 5.62 -7.65 -11.12
C LYS A 64 5.32 -6.67 -9.99
N ALA A 65 6.35 -6.27 -9.25
CA ALA A 65 6.16 -5.38 -8.12
C ALA A 65 7.34 -4.42 -7.94
N ALA A 66 7.06 -3.26 -7.35
CA ALA A 66 8.07 -2.33 -6.90
C ALA A 66 7.63 -1.68 -5.58
N TYR A 67 8.62 -1.30 -4.78
CA TYR A 67 8.42 -0.56 -3.55
C TYR A 67 9.38 0.61 -3.49
N HIS A 68 8.87 1.80 -3.20
CA HIS A 68 9.69 3.00 -3.03
C HIS A 68 9.46 3.59 -1.65
N LYS A 69 10.54 3.71 -0.87
CA LYS A 69 10.56 4.42 0.41
C LYS A 69 11.24 5.77 0.21
N GLN A 70 10.50 6.87 0.34
CA GLN A 70 11.07 8.21 0.24
C GLN A 70 11.33 8.77 1.63
N GLY A 71 12.60 8.90 2.04
CA GLY A 71 13.02 9.65 3.22
C GLY A 71 13.56 11.03 2.87
N GLU A 72 13.92 11.82 3.89
CA GLU A 72 14.79 12.98 3.71
C GLU A 72 16.25 12.56 3.59
N ARG A 73 16.61 11.44 4.23
CA ARG A 73 17.93 10.81 4.14
C ARG A 73 17.86 9.49 3.38
N GLU A 74 18.99 9.10 2.80
CA GLU A 74 19.11 7.84 2.04
C GLU A 74 18.96 6.60 2.92
N SER A 75 19.34 6.69 4.20
CA SER A 75 19.25 5.58 5.15
C SER A 75 18.98 6.09 6.57
N TYR A 76 18.56 5.17 7.46
CA TYR A 76 18.22 5.44 8.86
C TYR A 76 17.25 6.61 9.06
N ASP A 77 16.18 6.62 8.26
CA ASP A 77 15.15 7.65 8.32
C ASP A 77 13.73 7.07 8.24
N TRP A 78 12.77 7.80 8.80
CA TRP A 78 11.37 7.53 8.59
C TRP A 78 10.93 8.10 7.24
N PRO A 79 10.08 7.39 6.48
CA PRO A 79 9.68 7.88 5.18
C PRO A 79 8.73 9.07 5.29
N LEU A 80 8.96 10.06 4.44
CA LEU A 80 7.97 11.08 4.09
C LEU A 80 6.74 10.44 3.44
N CYS A 81 6.96 9.46 2.56
CA CYS A 81 5.94 8.57 2.02
C CYS A 81 6.57 7.24 1.60
N ASP A 82 5.76 6.19 1.53
CA ASP A 82 6.14 4.97 0.82
C ASP A 82 5.01 4.50 -0.09
N VAL A 83 5.39 3.82 -1.17
CA VAL A 83 4.47 3.33 -2.21
C VAL A 83 4.84 1.91 -2.54
N ALA A 84 3.86 1.02 -2.49
CA ALA A 84 3.96 -0.35 -2.99
C ALA A 84 3.06 -0.50 -4.21
N VAL A 85 3.61 -1.00 -5.31
CA VAL A 85 2.86 -1.32 -6.52
C VAL A 85 3.03 -2.80 -6.82
N VAL A 86 1.91 -3.52 -6.99
CA VAL A 86 1.87 -4.89 -7.47
C VAL A 86 0.98 -4.91 -8.71
N LEU A 87 1.53 -5.37 -9.83
CA LEU A 87 0.84 -5.49 -11.11
C LEU A 87 0.81 -6.95 -11.51
N GLN A 88 -0.31 -7.43 -12.04
CA GLN A 88 -0.34 -8.67 -12.80
C GLN A 88 -0.35 -8.30 -14.29
N MET A 89 0.66 -8.74 -15.03
CA MET A 89 0.85 -8.39 -16.43
C MET A 89 0.48 -9.53 -17.35
N ASP A 90 -0.08 -9.19 -18.51
CA ASP A 90 -0.22 -10.07 -19.67
C ASP A 90 0.49 -9.39 -20.85
N GLY A 91 1.74 -9.80 -21.09
CA GLY A 91 2.66 -9.06 -21.95
C GLY A 91 2.89 -7.64 -21.42
N GLN A 92 2.41 -6.64 -22.16
CA GLN A 92 2.51 -5.23 -21.79
C GLN A 92 1.23 -4.66 -21.15
N VAL A 93 0.16 -5.46 -21.08
CA VAL A 93 -1.15 -5.04 -20.59
C VAL A 93 -1.28 -5.37 -19.10
N VAL A 94 -1.75 -4.42 -18.31
CA VAL A 94 -2.04 -4.64 -16.89
C VAL A 94 -3.38 -5.37 -16.74
N ARG A 95 -3.38 -6.56 -16.14
CA ARG A 95 -4.60 -7.34 -15.82
C ARG A 95 -5.15 -7.00 -14.45
N GLN A 96 -4.27 -6.83 -13.47
CA GLN A 96 -4.63 -6.40 -12.11
C GLN A 96 -3.60 -5.40 -11.61
N ALA A 97 -4.05 -4.44 -10.81
CA ALA A 97 -3.18 -3.44 -10.20
C ALA A 97 -3.55 -3.25 -8.73
N ALA A 98 -2.51 -3.14 -7.91
CA ALA A 98 -2.61 -2.75 -6.52
C ALA A 98 -1.58 -1.66 -6.25
N ILE A 99 -2.02 -0.51 -5.77
CA ILE A 99 -1.19 0.63 -5.40
C ILE A 99 -1.54 0.99 -3.95
N ALA A 100 -0.63 0.68 -3.03
CA ALA A 100 -0.77 1.03 -1.63
C ALA A 100 0.16 2.20 -1.28
N LEU A 101 -0.38 3.16 -0.53
CA LEU A 101 0.28 4.39 -0.11
C LEU A 101 0.41 4.38 1.42
N GLY A 102 1.63 4.52 1.95
CA GLY A 102 1.89 4.63 3.38
C GLY A 102 2.49 5.98 3.77
N TRP A 103 2.46 6.27 5.07
CA TRP A 103 2.97 7.52 5.69
C TRP A 103 2.32 8.83 5.23
N VAL A 104 1.20 8.70 4.51
CA VAL A 104 0.36 9.80 4.03
C VAL A 104 -1.04 9.78 4.66
N ALA A 105 -1.34 8.74 5.42
CA ALA A 105 -2.56 8.56 6.21
C ALA A 105 -2.23 7.71 7.46
N PRO A 106 -3.12 7.66 8.48
CA PRO A 106 -2.86 6.86 9.68
C PRO A 106 -2.71 5.35 9.42
N THR A 107 -3.36 4.84 8.39
CA THR A 107 -3.24 3.46 7.92
C THR A 107 -2.86 3.45 6.42
N PRO A 108 -2.20 2.40 5.90
CA PRO A 108 -1.91 2.31 4.47
C PRO A 108 -3.21 2.35 3.66
N ARG A 109 -3.23 3.14 2.59
CA ARG A 109 -4.42 3.31 1.75
C ARG A 109 -4.20 2.74 0.35
N ARG A 110 -5.18 1.99 -0.14
CA ARG A 110 -5.26 1.58 -1.54
C ARG A 110 -5.74 2.75 -2.40
N ALA A 111 -5.05 3.04 -3.49
CA ALA A 111 -5.45 4.04 -4.47
C ALA A 111 -6.39 3.42 -5.52
N ALA A 112 -7.52 2.88 -5.08
CA ALA A 112 -8.42 2.05 -5.90
C ALA A 112 -8.88 2.74 -7.20
N GLU A 113 -9.18 4.04 -7.17
CA GLU A 113 -9.56 4.78 -8.39
C GLU A 113 -8.41 4.91 -9.38
N ALA A 114 -7.18 5.04 -8.89
CA ALA A 114 -5.99 5.07 -9.74
C ALA A 114 -5.64 3.68 -10.31
N GLU A 115 -5.85 2.62 -9.53
CA GLU A 115 -5.68 1.23 -9.98
C GLU A 115 -6.56 0.90 -11.18
N LYS A 116 -7.83 1.36 -11.17
CA LYS A 116 -8.77 1.19 -12.29
C LYS A 116 -8.27 1.80 -13.61
N LEU A 117 -7.46 2.85 -13.56
CA LEU A 117 -6.92 3.48 -14.76
C LEU A 117 -5.90 2.59 -15.49
N LEU A 118 -5.24 1.68 -14.76
CA LEU A 118 -4.22 0.78 -15.31
C LEU A 118 -4.83 -0.45 -15.98
N VAL A 119 -5.88 -1.03 -15.39
CA VAL A 119 -6.45 -2.30 -15.83
C VAL A 119 -6.91 -2.24 -17.29
N GLY A 120 -6.48 -3.23 -18.07
CA GLY A 120 -6.80 -3.35 -19.50
C GLY A 120 -5.95 -2.46 -20.41
N LYS A 121 -5.00 -1.69 -19.87
CA LYS A 121 -4.16 -0.78 -20.66
C LYS A 121 -2.70 -1.22 -20.69
N LYS A 122 -2.02 -0.81 -21.76
CA LYS A 122 -0.56 -0.86 -21.82
C LYS A 122 0.02 0.20 -20.90
N LEU A 123 0.97 -0.20 -20.05
CA LEU A 123 1.63 0.74 -19.15
C LEU A 123 2.75 1.49 -19.86
N ASP A 124 2.61 2.81 -19.93
CA ASP A 124 3.64 3.75 -20.38
C ASP A 124 3.81 4.92 -19.38
N GLU A 125 4.76 5.81 -19.68
CA GLU A 125 5.09 6.96 -18.82
C GLU A 125 3.91 7.95 -18.69
N GLU A 126 3.10 8.10 -19.73
CA GLU A 126 1.96 9.03 -19.72
C GLU A 126 0.84 8.50 -18.83
N LEU A 127 0.50 7.21 -18.98
CA LEU A 127 -0.46 6.54 -18.11
C LEU A 127 0.00 6.57 -16.66
N ALA A 128 1.30 6.35 -16.39
CA ALA A 128 1.86 6.43 -15.04
C ALA A 128 1.68 7.83 -14.41
N ARG A 129 1.80 8.92 -15.21
CA ARG A 129 1.51 10.29 -14.73
C ARG A 129 0.04 10.47 -14.38
N GLN A 130 -0.87 9.99 -15.24
CA GLN A 130 -2.32 10.08 -15.00
C GLN A 130 -2.73 9.31 -13.74
N VAL A 131 -2.18 8.10 -13.56
CA VAL A 131 -2.38 7.26 -12.36
C VAL A 131 -1.88 7.98 -11.11
N ALA A 132 -0.68 8.56 -11.15
CA ALA A 132 -0.13 9.30 -10.02
C ALA A 132 -1.01 10.50 -9.62
N LYS A 133 -1.44 11.30 -10.60
CA LYS A 133 -2.33 12.45 -10.38
C LYS A 133 -3.68 12.01 -9.81
N ALA A 134 -4.25 10.91 -10.32
CA ALA A 134 -5.50 10.36 -9.80
C ALA A 134 -5.34 9.84 -8.36
N ALA A 135 -4.21 9.21 -8.04
CA ALA A 135 -3.95 8.63 -6.72
C ALA A 135 -3.81 9.68 -5.61
N VAL A 136 -3.32 10.88 -5.93
CA VAL A 136 -3.26 12.01 -5.00
C VAL A 136 -4.54 12.86 -5.01
N GLY A 137 -5.48 12.57 -5.91
CA GLY A 137 -6.78 13.22 -5.99
C GLY A 137 -7.56 13.04 -4.68
N GLY A 138 -7.96 14.15 -4.06
CA GLY A 138 -8.66 14.13 -2.77
C GLY A 138 -7.74 14.06 -1.54
N ALA A 139 -6.42 14.23 -1.68
CA ALA A 139 -5.54 14.40 -0.55
C ALA A 139 -5.91 15.65 0.27
N THR A 140 -5.98 15.50 1.60
CA THR A 140 -6.31 16.58 2.55
C THR A 140 -5.11 16.88 3.45
N PRO A 141 -4.08 17.60 2.96
CA PRO A 141 -2.94 17.95 3.77
C PRO A 141 -3.33 18.91 4.90
N LEU A 142 -2.62 18.80 6.02
CA LEU A 142 -2.63 19.76 7.12
C LEU A 142 -1.66 20.92 6.81
N SER A 143 -1.73 21.97 7.64
CA SER A 143 -1.00 23.23 7.45
C SER A 143 0.52 23.08 7.22
N LYS A 144 1.14 22.02 7.73
CA LYS A 144 2.60 21.81 7.65
C LYS A 144 3.04 20.61 6.79
N ASN A 145 2.15 19.94 6.07
CA ASN A 145 2.51 18.74 5.29
C ASN A 145 2.05 18.76 3.82
N ALA A 146 1.61 19.92 3.30
CA ALA A 146 1.22 20.07 1.90
C ALA A 146 2.34 19.68 0.91
N TYR A 147 3.61 19.86 1.31
CA TYR A 147 4.76 19.45 0.52
C TYR A 147 4.80 17.94 0.21
N LYS A 148 4.14 17.08 1.02
CA LYS A 148 4.09 15.64 0.79
C LYS A 148 3.32 15.27 -0.46
N VAL A 149 2.34 16.07 -0.88
CA VAL A 149 1.46 15.76 -2.03
C VAL A 149 2.25 15.67 -3.35
N PRO A 150 3.03 16.68 -3.77
CA PRO A 150 3.82 16.58 -5.00
C PRO A 150 4.94 15.53 -4.91
N ILE A 151 5.50 15.28 -3.72
CA ILE A 151 6.47 14.20 -3.50
C ILE A 151 5.80 12.84 -3.75
N LEU A 152 4.63 12.62 -3.13
CA LEU A 152 3.88 11.38 -3.27
C LEU A 152 3.50 11.13 -4.73
N GLU A 153 3.02 12.14 -5.45
CA GLU A 153 2.70 12.03 -6.88
C GLU A 153 3.92 11.58 -7.69
N ALA A 154 5.07 12.21 -7.49
CA ALA A 154 6.30 11.83 -8.18
C ALA A 154 6.76 10.40 -7.84
N VAL A 155 6.64 10.01 -6.57
CA VAL A 155 7.02 8.66 -6.10
C VAL A 155 6.08 7.60 -6.65
N ILE A 156 4.76 7.85 -6.69
CA ILE A 156 3.79 6.93 -7.29
C ILE A 156 4.13 6.67 -8.76
N ARG A 157 4.33 7.74 -9.54
CA ARG A 157 4.70 7.62 -10.97
C ARG A 157 5.94 6.74 -11.14
N ARG A 158 7.02 7.06 -10.40
CA ARG A 158 8.29 6.32 -10.47
C ARG A 158 8.12 4.85 -10.10
N THR A 159 7.35 4.57 -9.05
CA THR A 159 7.12 3.20 -8.56
C THR A 159 6.29 2.38 -9.54
N VAL A 160 5.26 2.98 -10.16
CA VAL A 160 4.44 2.33 -11.20
C VAL A 160 5.31 1.96 -12.41
N VAL A 161 6.16 2.89 -12.87
CA VAL A 161 7.08 2.63 -13.99
C VAL A 161 8.10 1.56 -13.62
N ALA A 162 8.67 1.61 -12.41
CA ALA A 162 9.60 0.60 -11.92
C ALA A 162 8.98 -0.80 -11.87
N ALA A 163 7.74 -0.92 -11.38
CA ALA A 163 7.03 -2.20 -11.30
C ALA A 163 6.87 -2.85 -12.68
N SER A 164 6.67 -2.07 -13.75
CA SER A 164 6.54 -2.64 -15.10
C SER A 164 7.82 -3.31 -15.62
N LYS A 165 8.98 -2.90 -15.10
CA LYS A 165 10.32 -3.31 -15.54
C LYS A 165 10.92 -4.44 -14.71
N ALA A 166 10.35 -4.72 -13.54
CA ALA A 166 10.78 -5.80 -12.65
C ALA A 166 10.57 -7.19 -13.25
#